data_AF-A0A7Y3V6P6-F1
#
_entry.id   AF-A0A7Y3V6P6-F1
#
_cell.length_a   1.000
_cell.length_b   1.000
_cell.length_c   1.000
_cell.angle_alpha   90.00
_cell.angle_beta   90.00
_cell.angle_gamma   90.00
#
_symmetry.space_group_name_H-M   'P 1'
#
loop_
_entity.id
_entity.type
_entity.pdbx_description
1 polymer ?
#
loop_
_entity_poly.entity_id
_entity_poly.type
_entity_poly.pdbx_seq_one_letter_code
_entity_poly.pdbx_strand_id
1 'polypeptide(L)'
;MAKTYVKDGIEYTSSNHRMTYNPEFHPKHGQAWTLKDIVYLCGMWESAKKRDIALALGRTEGTCMSKVYGLKKRDEFNKYKRMFKES
;
A
#
# COMPACT_ATOMS: atom_id res chain seq x y z
N MET A 1 -2.14 -22.81 1.86
CA MET A 1 -2.53 -21.46 2.33
C MET A 1 -1.45 -20.94 3.26
N ALA A 2 -1.16 -19.64 3.24
CA ALA A 2 -0.23 -19.07 4.22
C ALA A 2 -0.84 -19.17 5.63
N LYS A 3 -0.02 -19.47 6.64
CA LYS A 3 -0.48 -19.51 8.04
C LYS A 3 -0.93 -18.11 8.46
N THR A 4 -2.09 -18.00 9.09
CA THR A 4 -2.65 -16.75 9.62
C THR A 4 -2.89 -16.84 11.12
N TYR A 5 -3.05 -15.69 11.77
CA TYR A 5 -3.47 -15.56 13.16
C TYR A 5 -4.40 -14.35 13.31
N VAL A 6 -5.28 -14.40 14.31
CA VAL A 6 -6.23 -13.33 14.60
C VAL A 6 -5.73 -12.53 15.80
N LYS A 7 -5.80 -11.20 15.69
CA LYS A 7 -5.53 -10.27 16.79
C LYS A 7 -6.57 -9.15 16.74
N ASP A 8 -7.25 -8.90 17.86
CA ASP A 8 -8.28 -7.86 17.99
C ASP A 8 -9.39 -7.98 16.93
N GLY A 9 -9.78 -9.21 16.58
CA GLY A 9 -10.79 -9.50 15.55
C GLY A 9 -10.29 -9.35 14.10
N ILE A 10 -9.03 -8.98 13.90
CA ILE A 10 -8.43 -8.78 12.58
C ILE A 10 -7.46 -9.92 12.26
N GLU A 11 -7.55 -10.46 11.04
CA GLU A 11 -6.68 -11.54 10.58
C GLU A 11 -5.38 -11.02 9.95
N TYR A 12 -4.26 -11.62 10.33
CA TYR A 12 -2.91 -11.28 9.88
C TYR A 12 -2.19 -12.52 9.36
N THR A 13 -1.33 -12.35 8.35
CA THR A 13 -0.44 -13.45 7.92
C THR A 13 0.70 -13.64 8.92
N SER A 14 0.98 -14.87 9.34
CA SER A 14 2.01 -15.18 10.34
C SER A 14 3.43 -14.93 9.85
N SER A 15 3.69 -14.96 8.54
CA SER A 15 5.05 -14.86 7.99
C SER A 15 5.60 -13.43 7.94
N ASN A 16 4.75 -12.43 7.74
CA ASN A 16 5.16 -11.03 7.62
C ASN A 16 4.30 -10.07 8.45
N HIS A 17 3.38 -10.60 9.26
CA HIS A 17 2.52 -9.86 10.17
C HIS A 17 1.66 -8.77 9.51
N ARG A 18 1.39 -8.86 8.20
CA ARG A 18 0.51 -7.94 7.49
C ARG A 18 -0.94 -8.31 7.67
N MET A 19 -1.79 -7.29 7.74
CA MET A 19 -3.23 -7.46 7.71
C MET A 19 -3.61 -8.16 6.41
N THR A 20 -4.43 -9.21 6.52
CA THR A 20 -5.09 -9.81 5.36
C THR A 20 -6.15 -8.84 4.81
N TYR A 21 -6.79 -9.19 3.69
CA TYR A 21 -7.85 -8.35 3.17
C TYR A 21 -9.02 -8.26 4.17
N ASN A 22 -9.23 -7.07 4.72
CA ASN A 22 -10.43 -6.69 5.44
C ASN A 22 -11.17 -5.58 4.65
N PRO A 23 -12.49 -5.73 4.33
CA PRO A 23 -13.25 -4.74 3.58
C PRO A 23 -13.39 -3.38 4.28
N GLU A 24 -13.41 -3.34 5.61
CA GLU A 24 -13.49 -2.09 6.39
C GLU A 24 -12.24 -1.23 6.22
N PHE A 25 -11.07 -1.87 6.20
CA PHE A 25 -9.78 -1.18 6.07
C PHE A 25 -9.28 -1.07 4.63
N HIS A 26 -9.85 -1.83 3.69
CA HIS A 26 -9.45 -1.83 2.29
C HIS A 26 -10.62 -1.53 1.32
N PRO A 27 -11.31 -0.38 1.47
CA PRO A 27 -12.46 -0.03 0.65
C PRO A 27 -12.12 0.15 -0.84
N LYS A 28 -10.85 0.41 -1.19
CA LYS A 28 -10.38 0.52 -2.59
C LYS A 28 -9.87 -0.81 -3.16
N HIS A 29 -10.29 -1.95 -2.61
CA HIS A 29 -9.96 -3.26 -3.16
C HIS A 29 -10.50 -3.41 -4.59
N GLY A 30 -9.68 -3.94 -5.50
CA GLY A 30 -10.01 -4.09 -6.92
C GLY A 30 -10.11 -2.79 -7.73
N GLN A 31 -10.14 -1.62 -7.10
CA GLN A 31 -10.27 -0.34 -7.80
C GLN A 31 -8.98 0.09 -8.50
N ALA A 32 -9.10 0.76 -9.65
CA ALA A 32 -7.97 1.32 -10.38
C ALA A 32 -7.19 2.36 -9.53
N TRP A 33 -5.88 2.47 -9.79
CA TRP A 33 -5.03 3.47 -9.13
C TRP A 33 -5.25 4.84 -9.78
N THR A 34 -5.65 5.84 -8.99
CA THR A 34 -5.68 7.22 -9.46
C THR A 34 -4.27 7.82 -9.45
N LEU A 35 -4.06 8.90 -10.20
CA LEU A 35 -2.79 9.64 -10.14
C LEU A 35 -2.49 10.13 -8.72
N LYS A 36 -3.51 10.66 -8.02
CA LYS A 36 -3.37 11.13 -6.63
C LYS A 36 -2.92 9.99 -5.70
N ASP A 37 -3.49 8.79 -5.83
CA ASP A 37 -3.07 7.63 -5.04
C ASP A 37 -1.60 7.28 -5.30
N ILE A 38 -1.16 7.31 -6.56
CA ILE A 38 0.22 6.97 -6.95
C ILE A 38 1.21 8.03 -6.43
N VAL A 39 0.89 9.31 -6.58
CA VAL A 39 1.71 10.42 -6.08
C VAL A 39 1.85 10.33 -4.56
N TYR A 40 0.75 10.14 -3.83
CA TYR A 40 0.77 9.93 -2.38
C TYR A 40 1.61 8.71 -1.98
N LEU A 41 1.38 7.56 -2.63
CA LEU A 41 2.12 6.32 -2.38
C LEU A 41 3.63 6.52 -2.52
N CYS A 42 4.07 7.16 -3.61
CA CYS A 42 5.49 7.40 -3.90
C CYS A 42 6.10 8.45 -2.97
N GLY A 43 5.37 9.52 -2.67
CA GLY A 43 5.80 10.61 -1.80
C GLY A 43 6.03 10.15 -0.37
N MET A 44 5.08 9.39 0.18
CA MET A 44 5.15 8.89 1.56
C MET A 44 6.03 7.67 1.73
N TRP A 45 6.45 7.01 0.62
CA TRP A 45 7.08 5.70 0.67
C TRP A 45 8.28 5.63 1.62
N GLU A 46 9.16 6.62 1.62
CA GLU A 46 10.37 6.57 2.45
C GLU A 46 10.18 7.15 3.86
N SER A 47 9.11 7.91 4.08
CA SER A 47 8.89 8.65 5.32
C SER A 47 7.90 8.00 6.28
N ALA A 48 7.01 7.13 5.78
CA ALA A 48 5.97 6.49 6.57
C ALA A 48 6.03 4.95 6.52
N LYS A 49 5.44 4.31 7.53
CA LYS A 49 5.30 2.85 7.56
C LYS A 49 4.38 2.39 6.43
N LYS A 50 4.69 1.26 5.82
CA LYS A 50 3.92 0.75 4.67
C LYS A 50 2.48 0.44 5.02
N ARG A 51 2.24 -0.02 6.25
CA ARG A 51 0.91 -0.21 6.82
C ARG A 51 0.10 1.08 6.83
N ASP A 52 0.68 2.16 7.36
CA ASP A 52 -0.01 3.45 7.48
C ASP A 52 -0.35 4.03 6.10
N ILE A 53 0.58 3.92 5.14
CA ILE A 53 0.35 4.32 3.75
C ILE A 53 -0.78 3.49 3.12
N ALA A 54 -0.75 2.17 3.33
CA ALA A 54 -1.73 1.25 2.78
C ALA A 54 -3.15 1.51 3.35
N LEU A 55 -3.24 1.75 4.66
CA LEU A 55 -4.48 2.15 5.34
C LEU A 55 -5.00 3.49 4.81
N ALA A 56 -4.14 4.51 4.68
CA ALA A 56 -4.53 5.81 4.12
C ALA A 56 -5.04 5.70 2.67
N LEU A 57 -4.49 4.77 1.90
CA LEU A 57 -4.93 4.48 0.53
C LEU A 57 -6.13 3.52 0.46
N GLY A 58 -6.57 2.95 1.58
CA GLY A 58 -7.62 1.93 1.61
C GLY A 58 -7.28 0.69 0.79
N ARG A 59 -6.01 0.26 0.81
CA ARG A 59 -5.46 -0.88 0.04
C ARG A 59 -4.57 -1.74 0.92
N THR A 60 -4.34 -3.00 0.54
CA THR A 60 -3.43 -3.86 1.30
C THR A 60 -1.97 -3.43 1.15
N GLU A 61 -1.14 -3.70 2.15
CA GLU A 61 0.31 -3.48 2.07
C GLU A 61 0.91 -4.19 0.85
N GLY A 62 0.46 -5.42 0.58
CA GLY A 62 0.82 -6.23 -0.60
C GLY A 62 0.62 -5.48 -1.90
N THR A 63 -0.59 -4.97 -2.13
CA THR A 63 -0.94 -4.22 -3.33
C THR A 63 -0.08 -2.97 -3.50
N CYS A 64 0.21 -2.25 -2.41
CA CYS A 64 1.05 -1.06 -2.43
C CYS A 64 2.51 -1.39 -2.80
N MET A 65 3.08 -2.46 -2.24
CA MET A 65 4.45 -2.89 -2.59
C MET A 65 4.55 -3.35 -4.03
N SER A 66 3.60 -4.15 -4.52
CA SER A 66 3.59 -4.57 -5.93
C SER A 66 3.52 -3.36 -6.86
N LYS A 67 2.71 -2.35 -6.52
CA LYS A 67 2.63 -1.11 -7.29
C LYS A 67 3.96 -0.36 -7.31
N VAL A 68 4.59 -0.15 -6.15
CA VAL A 68 5.90 0.52 -6.08
C VAL A 68 6.99 -0.25 -6.83
N TYR A 69 7.03 -1.58 -6.69
CA TYR A 69 7.98 -2.41 -7.42
C TYR A 69 7.84 -2.23 -8.93
N GLY A 70 6.59 -2.28 -9.45
CA GLY A 70 6.31 -2.05 -10.86
C GLY A 70 6.63 -0.63 -11.33
N LEU A 71 6.53 0.38 -10.46
CA LEU A 71 6.93 1.76 -10.76
C LEU A 71 8.44 1.92 -10.80
N LYS A 72 9.18 1.29 -9.87
CA LYS A 72 10.65 1.30 -9.86
C LYS A 72 11.23 0.59 -11.09
N LYS A 73 10.62 -0.54 -11.51
CA LYS A 73 11.04 -1.26 -12.73
C LYS A 73 10.88 -0.42 -14.01
N ARG A 74 9.94 0.54 -14.01
CA ARG A 74 9.68 1.46 -15.14
C ARG A 74 10.34 2.83 -14.96
N ASP A 75 11.17 3.01 -13.93
CA ASP A 75 11.79 4.28 -13.53
C ASP A 75 10.81 5.45 -13.30
N GLU A 76 9.53 5.15 -13.06
CA GLU A 76 8.49 6.15 -12.82
C GLU A 76 8.38 6.56 -11.34
N PHE A 77 8.99 5.78 -10.43
CA PHE A 77 8.85 6.01 -8.99
C PHE A 77 9.34 7.41 -8.58
N ASN A 78 10.52 7.81 -9.04
CA ASN A 78 11.11 9.11 -8.70
C ASN A 78 10.30 10.27 -9.31
N LYS A 79 9.70 10.08 -10.49
CA LYS A 79 8.80 11.05 -11.11
C LYS A 79 7.62 11.36 -10.20
N TYR A 80 6.88 10.34 -9.75
CA TYR A 80 5.71 10.56 -8.88
C TYR A 80 6.09 11.03 -7.47
N LYS A 81 7.26 10.61 -6.96
CA LYS A 81 7.79 11.12 -5.69
C LYS A 81 8.10 12.62 -5.75
N ARG A 82 8.62 13.12 -6.88
CA ARG A 82 8.86 14.56 -7.09
C ARG A 82 7.55 15.34 -7.15
N MET A 83 6.55 14.83 -7.89
CA MET A 83 5.22 15.44 -7.96
C MET A 83 4.60 15.67 -6.57
N PHE A 84 4.81 14.75 -5.62
CA PHE A 84 4.31 14.91 -4.24
C PHE A 84 4.91 16.11 -3.50
N LYS A 85 6.16 16.49 -3.80
CA LYS A 85 6.82 17.65 -3.18
C LYS A 85 6.36 18.98 -3.75
N GLU A 86 5.79 18.94 -4.96
CA GLU A 86 5.30 20.10 -5.71
C GLU A 86 3.79 20.31 -5.51
N SER A 87 3.11 19.43 -4.75
CA SER A 87 1.66 19.48 -4.49
C SER A 87 1.30 20.20 -3.20
#